data_AF-A0A1U9NBB8-F1
#
_entry.id   AF-A0A1U9NBB8-F1
#
_cell.length_a   1.000
_cell.length_b   1.000
_cell.length_c   1.000
_cell.angle_alpha   90.00
_cell.angle_beta   90.00
_cell.angle_gamma   90.00
#
_symmetry.space_group_name_H-M   'P 1'
#
loop_
_entity.id
_entity.type
_entity.pdbx_description
1 polymer ?
#
loop_
_entity_poly.entity_id
_entity_poly.type
_entity_poly.pdbx_seq_one_letter_code
_entity_poly.pdbx_strand_id
1 'polypeptide(L)'
;MSVMEHFVPEKMFSTETERAQGISAVKALAIASQQGQKIWTISKSNVNLALSRINISADAKNDIRNAVNAVKIATVHEARINFNGWVGEGYTLIDPKTGAGVYMISGGKNGGFVDDLLFWGNLLAFGALIAAALFFLSGWLLVAVLIGEAINFASWVYGMSTATTQTEYRNNSFLGFVSAFISYFPWVAWMGYEGIAWAFLVSVIAGAAGFL
;
A
#
# COMPACT_ATOMS: atom_id res chain seq x y z
N MET A 1 14.66 4.52 -19.88
CA MET A 1 15.72 5.27 -20.57
C MET A 1 16.84 5.46 -19.55
N SER A 2 18.11 5.19 -19.87
CA SER A 2 19.26 5.57 -19.01
C SER A 2 20.61 5.47 -19.75
N VAL A 3 20.59 5.59 -21.08
CA VAL A 3 21.80 5.46 -21.91
C VAL A 3 22.65 6.73 -21.82
N MET A 4 22.00 7.91 -21.86
CA MET A 4 22.65 9.24 -21.84
C MET A 4 21.97 10.26 -20.93
N GLU A 5 21.07 9.85 -20.03
CA GLU A 5 20.35 10.77 -19.12
C GLU A 5 21.28 11.58 -18.23
N HIS A 6 22.46 11.04 -18.01
CA HIS A 6 23.57 11.68 -17.33
C HIS A 6 24.08 12.96 -18.04
N PHE A 7 24.07 13.02 -19.38
CA PHE A 7 24.71 14.09 -20.14
C PHE A 7 24.00 15.45 -20.05
N VAL A 8 22.68 15.45 -19.82
CA VAL A 8 21.89 16.69 -19.75
C VAL A 8 22.11 17.44 -18.43
N PRO A 9 22.04 16.80 -17.25
CA PRO A 9 22.41 17.44 -15.99
C PRO A 9 23.87 17.88 -15.94
N GLU A 10 24.82 17.11 -16.51
CA GLU A 10 26.22 17.54 -16.56
C GLU A 10 26.36 18.89 -17.28
N LYS A 11 25.67 19.09 -18.42
CA LYS A 11 25.73 20.37 -19.15
C LYS A 11 24.99 21.52 -18.46
N MET A 12 23.91 21.22 -17.73
CA MET A 12 23.09 22.24 -17.07
C MET A 12 23.65 22.69 -15.70
N PHE A 13 24.36 21.80 -15.00
CA PHE A 13 24.87 22.05 -13.65
C PHE A 13 26.40 22.12 -13.58
N SER A 14 27.12 22.05 -14.71
CA SER A 14 28.55 22.38 -14.74
C SER A 14 28.75 23.89 -14.82
N THR A 15 29.62 24.42 -13.98
CA THR A 15 30.17 25.78 -14.07
C THR A 15 31.58 25.71 -14.69
N GLU A 16 32.20 26.85 -14.97
CA GLU A 16 33.59 26.91 -15.49
C GLU A 16 34.61 26.27 -14.52
N THR A 17 34.28 26.20 -13.23
CA THR A 17 35.17 25.71 -12.16
C THR A 17 34.74 24.36 -11.57
N GLU A 18 33.47 23.95 -11.67
CA GLU A 18 32.98 22.66 -11.17
C GLU A 18 32.17 21.93 -12.24
N ARG A 19 32.65 20.74 -12.65
CA ARG A 19 31.88 19.88 -13.56
C ARG A 19 30.90 19.04 -12.76
N ALA A 20 29.61 19.20 -13.01
CA ALA A 20 28.62 18.22 -12.60
C ALA A 20 28.99 16.89 -13.28
N GLN A 21 29.09 15.83 -12.49
CA GLN A 21 29.40 14.48 -12.96
C GLN A 21 28.36 13.54 -12.40
N GLY A 22 27.49 13.03 -13.24
CA GLY A 22 26.72 11.84 -12.88
C GLY A 22 27.33 10.57 -13.47
N ILE A 23 26.52 9.53 -13.46
CA ILE A 23 26.91 8.21 -13.90
C ILE A 23 25.76 7.58 -14.67
N SER A 24 26.07 6.93 -15.79
CA SER A 24 25.13 6.09 -16.54
C SER A 24 25.71 4.68 -16.66
N ALA A 25 24.89 3.71 -17.04
CA ALA A 25 25.34 2.32 -17.20
C ALA A 25 26.52 2.21 -18.19
N VAL A 26 26.44 2.97 -19.29
CA VAL A 26 27.48 3.01 -20.33
C VAL A 26 28.74 3.72 -19.82
N LYS A 27 28.60 4.85 -19.12
CA LYS A 27 29.75 5.56 -18.50
C LYS A 27 30.43 4.66 -17.46
N ALA A 28 29.68 3.91 -16.67
CA ALA A 28 30.21 2.97 -15.71
C ALA A 28 30.97 1.80 -16.37
N LEU A 29 30.45 1.24 -17.46
CA LEU A 29 31.17 0.22 -18.25
C LEU A 29 32.46 0.79 -18.88
N ALA A 30 32.41 2.03 -19.39
CA ALA A 30 33.58 2.70 -19.95
C ALA A 30 34.65 2.97 -18.88
N ILE A 31 34.27 3.46 -17.70
CA ILE A 31 35.18 3.66 -16.56
C ILE A 31 35.79 2.33 -16.13
N ALA A 32 34.99 1.27 -15.99
CA ALA A 32 35.50 -0.04 -15.59
C ALA A 32 36.51 -0.60 -16.62
N SER A 33 36.23 -0.43 -17.92
CA SER A 33 37.16 -0.80 -18.99
C SER A 33 38.46 0.00 -18.93
N GLN A 34 38.40 1.32 -18.68
CA GLN A 34 39.58 2.17 -18.48
C GLN A 34 40.39 1.77 -17.24
N GLN A 35 39.73 1.27 -16.20
CA GLN A 35 40.37 0.73 -14.99
C GLN A 35 40.95 -0.68 -15.20
N GLY A 36 40.90 -1.23 -16.42
CA GLY A 36 41.43 -2.54 -16.76
C GLY A 36 40.55 -3.71 -16.29
N GLN A 37 39.31 -3.45 -15.88
CA GLN A 37 38.39 -4.52 -15.51
C GLN A 37 37.90 -5.29 -16.72
N LYS A 38 37.66 -6.59 -16.52
CA LYS A 38 37.03 -7.42 -17.54
C LYS A 38 35.55 -7.07 -17.69
N ILE A 39 35.12 -6.85 -18.92
CA ILE A 39 33.69 -6.74 -19.27
C ILE A 39 33.17 -8.14 -19.63
N TRP A 40 32.17 -8.59 -18.90
CA TRP A 40 31.55 -9.89 -19.06
C TRP A 40 30.28 -9.79 -19.89
N THR A 41 30.19 -10.63 -20.92
CA THR A 41 28.94 -10.93 -21.63
C THR A 41 28.36 -12.22 -21.08
N ILE A 42 27.19 -12.13 -20.46
CA ILE A 42 26.55 -13.19 -19.71
C ILE A 42 25.27 -13.62 -20.42
N SER A 43 25.15 -14.91 -20.68
CA SER A 43 23.98 -15.54 -21.25
C SER A 43 23.65 -16.82 -20.47
N LYS A 44 22.60 -17.53 -20.90
CA LYS A 44 22.12 -18.72 -20.19
C LYS A 44 23.18 -19.82 -20.08
N SER A 45 24.15 -19.86 -20.99
CA SER A 45 25.21 -20.86 -20.99
C SER A 45 26.31 -20.63 -19.94
N ASN A 46 26.53 -19.39 -19.50
CA ASN A 46 27.68 -19.05 -18.65
C ASN A 46 27.31 -18.29 -17.36
N VAL A 47 26.02 -18.06 -17.09
CA VAL A 47 25.55 -17.25 -15.96
C VAL A 47 26.11 -17.69 -14.61
N ASN A 48 26.13 -18.98 -14.31
CA ASN A 48 26.62 -19.47 -13.03
C ASN A 48 28.12 -19.20 -12.86
N LEU A 49 28.91 -19.44 -13.90
CA LEU A 49 30.35 -19.16 -13.89
C LEU A 49 30.62 -17.66 -13.79
N ALA A 50 29.98 -16.86 -14.62
CA ALA A 50 30.18 -15.41 -14.63
C ALA A 50 29.81 -14.78 -13.28
N LEU A 51 28.65 -15.11 -12.71
CA LEU A 51 28.18 -14.57 -11.43
C LEU A 51 29.08 -14.97 -10.24
N SER A 52 29.81 -16.08 -10.35
CA SER A 52 30.81 -16.51 -9.36
C SER A 52 32.14 -15.76 -9.45
N ARG A 53 32.45 -15.19 -10.62
CA ARG A 53 33.72 -14.47 -10.88
C ARG A 53 33.60 -12.96 -10.69
N ILE A 54 32.40 -12.41 -10.84
CA ILE A 54 32.16 -10.97 -10.67
C ILE A 54 31.81 -10.59 -9.21
N ASN A 55 32.31 -9.45 -8.79
CA ASN A 55 32.13 -8.84 -7.48
C ASN A 55 31.24 -7.57 -7.54
N ILE A 56 29.94 -7.78 -7.69
CA ILE A 56 28.88 -6.75 -7.75
C ILE A 56 27.79 -7.01 -6.69
N SER A 57 26.81 -6.11 -6.53
CA SER A 57 25.71 -6.28 -5.55
C SER A 57 24.88 -7.55 -5.75
N ALA A 58 24.31 -8.04 -4.65
CA ALA A 58 23.37 -9.15 -4.69
C ALA A 58 22.16 -8.83 -5.59
N ASP A 59 21.65 -7.61 -5.51
CA ASP A 59 20.54 -7.14 -6.35
C ASP A 59 20.90 -7.20 -7.84
N ALA A 60 22.05 -6.66 -8.23
CA ALA A 60 22.51 -6.73 -9.62
C ALA A 60 22.74 -8.18 -10.09
N LYS A 61 23.27 -9.06 -9.23
CA LYS A 61 23.39 -10.49 -9.54
C LYS A 61 22.03 -11.14 -9.77
N ASN A 62 21.03 -10.79 -8.97
CA ASN A 62 19.67 -11.32 -9.10
C ASN A 62 19.00 -10.82 -10.38
N ASP A 63 19.11 -9.53 -10.69
CA ASP A 63 18.60 -8.94 -11.93
C ASP A 63 19.18 -9.62 -13.16
N ILE A 64 20.52 -9.80 -13.19
CA ILE A 64 21.21 -10.49 -14.29
C ILE A 64 20.71 -11.92 -14.42
N ARG A 65 20.58 -12.66 -13.30
CA ARG A 65 20.08 -14.05 -13.33
C ARG A 65 18.66 -14.11 -13.90
N ASN A 66 17.78 -13.22 -13.46
CA ASN A 66 16.38 -13.17 -13.92
C ASN A 66 16.30 -12.82 -15.40
N ALA A 67 17.06 -11.83 -15.85
CA ALA A 67 17.09 -11.42 -17.24
C ALA A 67 17.64 -12.52 -18.16
N VAL A 68 18.73 -13.19 -17.75
CA VAL A 68 19.31 -14.29 -18.50
C VAL A 68 18.37 -15.50 -18.57
N ASN A 69 17.62 -15.78 -17.49
CA ASN A 69 16.57 -16.79 -17.51
C ASN A 69 15.46 -16.48 -18.54
N ALA A 70 15.18 -15.19 -18.76
CA ALA A 70 14.30 -14.69 -19.81
C ALA A 70 14.97 -14.58 -21.20
N VAL A 71 16.09 -15.29 -21.42
CA VAL A 71 16.82 -15.36 -22.71
C VAL A 71 17.43 -14.02 -23.14
N LYS A 72 17.66 -13.10 -22.20
CA LYS A 72 18.42 -11.86 -22.45
C LYS A 72 19.92 -12.09 -22.27
N ILE A 73 20.71 -11.22 -22.87
CA ILE A 73 22.16 -11.14 -22.71
C ILE A 73 22.49 -9.97 -21.80
N ALA A 74 23.21 -10.23 -20.71
CA ALA A 74 23.69 -9.20 -19.82
C ALA A 74 25.13 -8.80 -20.16
N THR A 75 25.45 -7.50 -20.12
CA THR A 75 26.84 -7.01 -20.16
C THR A 75 27.15 -6.24 -18.89
N VAL A 76 28.16 -6.68 -18.14
CA VAL A 76 28.50 -6.10 -16.83
C VAL A 76 30.02 -6.11 -16.64
N HIS A 77 30.54 -5.17 -15.84
CA HIS A 77 31.94 -5.18 -15.45
C HIS A 77 32.20 -6.09 -14.24
N GLU A 78 33.46 -6.48 -14.04
CA GLU A 78 33.82 -7.53 -13.08
C GLU A 78 33.71 -7.09 -11.62
N ALA A 79 33.92 -5.83 -11.29
CA ALA A 79 33.88 -5.33 -9.92
C ALA A 79 33.32 -3.91 -9.83
N ARG A 80 32.70 -3.57 -8.70
CA ARG A 80 32.21 -2.20 -8.46
C ARG A 80 33.28 -1.15 -8.73
N ILE A 81 32.89 -0.07 -9.39
CA ILE A 81 33.74 1.08 -9.63
C ILE A 81 33.50 2.12 -8.55
N ASN A 82 34.57 2.82 -8.15
CA ASN A 82 34.49 4.04 -7.37
C ASN A 82 34.71 5.22 -8.33
N PHE A 83 33.72 6.10 -8.43
CA PHE A 83 33.78 7.28 -9.26
C PHE A 83 33.19 8.47 -8.49
N ASN A 84 34.05 9.42 -8.10
CA ASN A 84 33.68 10.64 -7.35
C ASN A 84 32.79 10.38 -6.11
N GLY A 85 33.14 9.36 -5.31
CA GLY A 85 32.39 9.02 -4.10
C GLY A 85 31.13 8.19 -4.33
N TRP A 86 30.75 7.92 -5.58
CA TRP A 86 29.78 6.88 -5.91
C TRP A 86 30.49 5.53 -6.06
N VAL A 87 30.04 4.53 -5.31
CA VAL A 87 30.51 3.15 -5.44
C VAL A 87 29.37 2.31 -5.97
N GLY A 88 29.55 1.74 -7.16
CA GLY A 88 28.48 1.00 -7.81
C GLY A 88 28.90 0.28 -9.08
N GLU A 89 27.90 -0.24 -9.78
CA GLU A 89 28.06 -0.99 -11.00
C GLU A 89 27.08 -0.55 -12.08
N GLY A 90 27.50 -0.70 -13.34
CA GLY A 90 26.66 -0.48 -14.50
C GLY A 90 26.54 -1.77 -15.30
N TYR A 91 25.33 -2.12 -15.71
CA TYR A 91 25.08 -3.30 -16.53
C TYR A 91 23.97 -3.06 -17.54
N THR A 92 24.01 -3.80 -18.64
CA THR A 92 22.97 -3.80 -19.67
C THR A 92 22.32 -5.17 -19.76
N LEU A 93 21.05 -5.21 -20.12
CA LEU A 93 20.25 -6.41 -20.31
C LEU A 93 19.54 -6.31 -21.66
N ILE A 94 20.02 -7.03 -22.67
CA ILE A 94 19.56 -6.89 -24.06
C ILE A 94 18.86 -8.18 -24.51
N ASP A 95 17.65 -8.06 -25.04
CA ASP A 95 17.00 -9.14 -25.75
C ASP A 95 17.65 -9.31 -27.14
N PRO A 96 18.31 -10.44 -27.42
CA PRO A 96 18.99 -10.65 -28.70
C PRO A 96 18.04 -10.76 -29.91
N LYS A 97 16.74 -11.02 -29.69
CA LYS A 97 15.77 -11.16 -30.78
C LYS A 97 15.21 -9.82 -31.25
N THR A 98 14.91 -8.95 -30.30
CA THR A 98 14.24 -7.66 -30.57
C THR A 98 15.20 -6.48 -30.53
N GLY A 99 16.40 -6.64 -29.95
CA GLY A 99 17.32 -5.55 -29.67
C GLY A 99 16.88 -4.66 -28.49
N ALA A 100 15.75 -4.96 -27.85
CA ALA A 100 15.27 -4.20 -26.70
C ALA A 100 16.22 -4.38 -25.52
N GLY A 101 16.73 -3.26 -25.00
CA GLY A 101 17.77 -3.25 -23.96
C GLY A 101 17.41 -2.36 -22.78
N VAL A 102 17.70 -2.84 -21.57
CA VAL A 102 17.67 -2.03 -20.35
C VAL A 102 19.10 -1.73 -19.90
N TYR A 103 19.33 -0.51 -19.43
CA TYR A 103 20.63 0.00 -19.00
C TYR A 103 20.49 0.42 -17.54
N MET A 104 21.17 -0.28 -16.64
CA MET A 104 21.01 -0.17 -15.20
C MET A 104 22.28 0.37 -14.54
N ILE A 105 22.09 1.15 -13.47
CA ILE A 105 23.13 1.53 -12.52
C ILE A 105 22.69 1.09 -11.12
N SER A 106 23.57 0.49 -10.35
CA SER A 106 23.33 0.10 -8.95
C SER A 106 24.46 0.65 -8.09
N GLY A 107 24.16 1.26 -6.94
CA GLY A 107 25.19 1.95 -6.12
C GLY A 107 24.65 2.69 -4.90
N GLY A 108 23.60 2.18 -4.26
CA GLY A 108 23.21 2.60 -2.91
C GLY A 108 22.36 3.87 -2.76
N LYS A 109 21.82 4.43 -3.85
CA LYS A 109 20.78 5.49 -3.78
C LYS A 109 19.42 5.01 -4.29
N ASN A 110 19.09 3.75 -4.04
CA ASN A 110 17.70 3.30 -4.17
C ASN A 110 16.90 4.07 -3.12
N GLY A 111 16.08 5.03 -3.56
CA GLY A 111 15.31 5.90 -2.69
C GLY A 111 14.34 5.10 -1.83
N GLY A 112 14.49 5.23 -0.51
CA GLY A 112 13.52 4.79 0.49
C GLY A 112 13.60 3.31 0.86
N PHE A 113 14.54 2.95 1.75
CA PHE A 113 14.33 1.80 2.62
C PHE A 113 13.40 2.26 3.74
N VAL A 114 12.12 1.91 3.65
CA VAL A 114 11.25 1.96 4.84
C VAL A 114 11.62 0.72 5.64
N ASP A 115 12.19 0.90 6.82
CA ASP A 115 12.43 -0.22 7.73
C ASP A 115 11.09 -0.95 7.95
N ASP A 116 11.05 -2.26 7.70
CA ASP A 116 9.84 -3.07 7.81
C ASP A 116 9.17 -2.88 9.19
N LEU A 117 9.97 -2.70 10.24
CA LEU A 117 9.47 -2.43 11.59
C LEU A 117 8.74 -1.08 11.68
N LEU A 118 9.24 -0.05 11.00
CA LEU A 118 8.59 1.26 10.93
C LEU A 118 7.32 1.20 10.08
N PHE A 119 7.31 0.44 8.98
CA PHE A 119 6.12 0.29 8.14
C PHE A 119 4.99 -0.41 8.90
N TRP A 120 5.26 -1.58 9.49
CA TRP A 120 4.27 -2.31 10.28
C TRP A 120 3.86 -1.58 11.56
N GLY A 121 4.79 -0.89 12.21
CA GLY A 121 4.50 -0.06 13.38
C GLY A 121 3.52 1.07 13.08
N ASN A 122 3.71 1.77 11.96
CA ASN A 122 2.80 2.84 11.54
C ASN A 122 1.42 2.31 11.14
N LEU A 123 1.35 1.16 10.46
CA LEU A 123 0.08 0.54 10.08
C LEU A 123 -0.76 0.12 11.30
N LEU A 124 -0.12 -0.48 12.31
CA LEU A 124 -0.77 -0.85 13.56
C LEU A 124 -1.24 0.37 14.36
N ALA A 125 -0.40 1.41 14.45
CA ALA A 125 -0.77 2.66 15.11
C ALA A 125 -1.99 3.31 14.45
N PHE A 126 -2.05 3.33 13.12
CA PHE A 126 -3.17 3.87 12.37
C PHE A 126 -4.46 3.05 12.58
N GLY A 127 -4.35 1.72 12.56
CA GLY A 127 -5.46 0.83 12.87
C GLY A 127 -6.02 1.04 14.28
N ALA A 128 -5.15 1.21 15.28
CA ALA A 128 -5.54 1.47 16.66
C ALA A 128 -6.27 2.81 16.83
N LEU A 129 -5.83 3.87 16.13
CA LEU A 129 -6.50 5.18 16.15
C LEU A 129 -7.90 5.13 15.53
N ILE A 130 -8.07 4.41 14.42
CA ILE A 130 -9.38 4.21 13.80
C ILE A 130 -10.31 3.43 14.74
N ALA A 131 -9.83 2.33 15.32
CA ALA A 131 -10.61 1.53 16.26
C ALA A 131 -11.04 2.36 17.49
N ALA A 132 -10.14 3.18 18.04
CA ALA A 132 -10.46 4.09 19.13
C ALA A 132 -11.52 5.12 18.72
N ALA A 133 -11.39 5.75 17.54
CA ALA A 133 -12.38 6.71 17.05
C ALA A 133 -13.77 6.10 16.88
N LEU A 134 -13.86 4.89 16.31
CA LEU A 134 -15.11 4.15 16.16
C LEU A 134 -15.72 3.77 17.51
N PHE A 135 -14.90 3.33 18.46
CA PHE A 135 -15.34 3.02 19.82
C PHE A 135 -15.88 4.27 20.52
N PHE A 136 -15.18 5.40 20.45
CA PHE A 136 -15.64 6.67 21.00
C PHE A 136 -16.94 7.15 20.36
N LEU A 137 -17.09 7.09 19.03
CA LEU A 137 -18.34 7.43 18.36
C LEU A 137 -19.50 6.51 18.79
N SER A 138 -19.25 5.21 18.92
CA SER A 138 -20.27 4.25 19.36
C SER A 138 -20.72 4.48 20.81
N GLY A 139 -19.82 4.91 21.69
CA GLY A 139 -20.13 5.25 23.08
C GLY A 139 -21.07 6.46 23.19
N TRP A 140 -20.85 7.50 22.39
CA TRP A 140 -21.75 8.67 22.36
C TRP A 140 -23.14 8.34 21.82
N LEU A 141 -23.22 7.42 20.85
CA LEU A 141 -24.50 6.94 20.34
C LEU A 141 -25.27 6.14 21.39
N LEU A 142 -24.60 5.31 22.19
CA LEU A 142 -25.21 4.63 23.34
C LEU A 142 -25.75 5.64 24.37
N VAL A 143 -24.98 6.68 24.71
CA VAL A 143 -25.42 7.72 25.65
C VAL A 143 -26.64 8.48 25.13
N ALA A 144 -26.62 8.89 23.85
CA ALA A 144 -27.76 9.59 23.23
C ALA A 144 -29.05 8.77 23.28
N VAL A 145 -28.95 7.45 23.16
CA VAL A 145 -30.11 6.56 23.21
C VAL A 145 -30.59 6.28 24.61
N LEU A 146 -29.70 6.09 25.57
CA LEU A 146 -30.12 6.01 26.98
C LEU A 146 -30.87 7.28 27.41
N ILE A 147 -30.46 8.45 26.91
CA ILE A 147 -31.19 9.72 27.12
C ILE A 147 -32.56 9.69 26.43
N GLY A 148 -32.64 9.24 25.17
CA GLY A 148 -33.89 9.11 24.44
C GLY A 148 -34.90 8.19 25.12
N GLU A 149 -34.45 7.02 25.60
CA GLU A 149 -35.30 6.08 26.35
C GLU A 149 -35.77 6.66 27.69
N ALA A 150 -34.90 7.39 28.39
CA ALA A 150 -35.29 8.07 29.62
C ALA A 150 -36.38 9.14 29.39
N ILE A 151 -36.29 9.89 28.28
CA ILE A 151 -37.31 10.88 27.89
C ILE A 151 -38.63 10.20 27.52
N ASN A 152 -38.59 9.09 26.77
CA ASN A 152 -39.77 8.30 26.42
C ASN A 152 -40.47 7.76 27.66
N PHE A 153 -39.72 7.19 28.60
CA PHE A 153 -40.26 6.69 29.86
C PHE A 153 -40.88 7.80 30.72
N ALA A 154 -40.19 8.95 30.85
CA ALA A 154 -40.72 10.10 31.59
C ALA A 154 -42.02 10.64 30.98
N SER A 155 -42.11 10.70 29.65
CA SER A 155 -43.30 11.14 28.92
C SER A 155 -44.47 10.19 29.11
N TRP A 156 -44.20 8.88 29.14
CA TRP A 156 -45.21 7.86 29.44
C TRP A 156 -45.74 7.97 30.87
N VAL A 157 -44.85 8.07 31.86
CA VAL A 157 -45.22 8.25 33.28
C VAL A 157 -46.05 9.53 33.46
N TYR A 158 -45.63 10.63 32.83
CA TYR A 158 -46.36 11.89 32.84
C TYR A 158 -47.77 11.73 32.25
N GLY A 159 -47.89 11.11 31.06
CA GLY A 159 -49.18 10.87 30.41
C GLY A 159 -50.12 9.96 31.21
N MET A 160 -49.59 9.01 31.97
CA MET A 160 -50.40 8.23 32.92
C MET A 160 -50.85 9.04 34.13
N SER A 161 -49.98 9.92 34.65
CA SER A 161 -50.25 10.75 35.83
C SER A 161 -51.29 11.84 35.60
N THR A 162 -51.44 12.30 34.36
CA THR A 162 -52.42 13.34 33.98
C THR A 162 -53.74 12.77 33.45
N ALA A 163 -53.85 11.45 33.32
CA ALA A 163 -55.06 10.83 32.77
C ALA A 163 -56.24 11.00 33.72
N THR A 164 -57.34 11.57 33.23
CA THR A 164 -58.55 11.85 34.05
C THR A 164 -59.63 10.78 33.90
N THR A 165 -59.50 9.92 32.89
CA THR A 165 -60.46 8.85 32.59
C THR A 165 -59.76 7.50 32.45
N GLN A 166 -60.49 6.41 32.74
CA GLN A 166 -59.97 5.05 32.62
C GLN A 166 -59.59 4.69 31.17
N THR A 167 -60.32 5.24 30.19
CA THR A 167 -60.02 5.05 28.76
C THR A 167 -58.72 5.75 28.37
N GLU A 168 -58.49 6.97 28.85
CA GLU A 168 -57.25 7.72 28.60
C GLU A 168 -56.05 7.04 29.25
N TYR A 169 -56.19 6.56 30.50
CA TYR A 169 -55.13 5.81 31.18
C TYR A 169 -54.74 4.53 30.41
N ARG A 170 -55.73 3.78 29.91
CA ARG A 170 -55.49 2.58 29.08
C ARG A 170 -54.82 2.89 27.76
N ASN A 171 -55.23 3.97 27.09
CA ASN A 171 -54.64 4.39 25.82
C ASN A 171 -53.19 4.87 26.01
N ASN A 172 -52.93 5.69 27.04
CA ASN A 172 -51.58 6.16 27.36
C ASN A 172 -50.66 5.00 27.80
N SER A 173 -51.20 4.02 28.54
CA SER A 173 -50.49 2.80 28.91
C SER A 173 -50.09 1.98 27.68
N PHE A 174 -51.01 1.80 26.72
CA PHE A 174 -50.76 1.05 25.50
C PHE A 174 -49.76 1.76 24.58
N LEU A 175 -49.88 3.08 24.41
CA LEU A 175 -48.98 3.87 23.57
C LEU A 175 -47.55 3.88 24.11
N GLY A 176 -47.36 3.97 25.42
CA GLY A 176 -46.02 3.88 26.02
C GLY A 176 -45.37 2.51 25.90
N PHE A 177 -46.16 1.43 25.95
CA PHE A 177 -45.66 0.08 25.69
C PHE A 177 -45.21 -0.08 24.22
N VAL A 178 -46.02 0.39 23.28
CA VAL A 178 -45.71 0.32 21.85
C VAL A 178 -44.51 1.19 21.48
N SER A 179 -44.38 2.39 22.04
CA SER A 179 -43.24 3.28 21.79
C SER A 179 -41.93 2.69 22.32
N ALA A 180 -41.91 2.16 23.54
CA ALA A 180 -40.74 1.49 24.10
C ALA A 180 -40.32 0.25 23.28
N PHE A 181 -41.30 -0.51 22.76
CA PHE A 181 -41.03 -1.65 21.89
C PHE A 181 -40.42 -1.20 20.55
N ILE A 182 -40.97 -0.18 19.90
CA ILE A 182 -40.47 0.33 18.61
C ILE A 182 -39.07 0.94 18.76
N SER A 183 -38.78 1.65 19.85
CA SER A 183 -37.48 2.28 20.07
C SER A 183 -36.35 1.26 20.32
N TYR A 184 -36.66 0.05 20.80
CA TYR A 184 -35.69 -1.03 21.05
C TYR A 184 -35.29 -1.81 19.78
N PHE A 185 -36.17 -1.93 18.78
CA PHE A 185 -35.94 -2.76 17.57
C PHE A 185 -34.76 -2.31 16.67
N PRO A 186 -34.56 -1.01 16.42
CA PRO A 186 -33.41 -0.53 15.65
C PRO A 186 -32.06 -0.92 16.25
N TRP A 187 -31.98 -1.07 17.58
CA TRP A 187 -30.74 -1.37 18.31
C TRP A 187 -30.31 -2.83 18.19
N VAL A 188 -31.25 -3.77 18.29
CA VAL A 188 -30.99 -5.19 18.04
C VAL A 188 -30.55 -5.41 16.58
N ALA A 189 -31.14 -4.64 15.66
CA ALA A 189 -30.72 -4.64 14.28
C ALA A 189 -29.32 -3.99 14.10
N TRP A 190 -28.98 -2.90 14.81
CA TRP A 190 -27.67 -2.20 14.76
C TRP A 190 -26.50 -2.97 15.34
N MET A 191 -26.72 -3.68 16.43
CA MET A 191 -25.74 -4.68 16.91
C MET A 191 -25.61 -5.87 15.95
N GLY A 192 -26.62 -6.10 15.08
CA GLY A 192 -26.60 -7.09 14.00
C GLY A 192 -26.23 -6.56 12.61
N TYR A 193 -26.06 -5.25 12.40
CA TYR A 193 -25.89 -4.65 11.06
C TYR A 193 -24.48 -4.89 10.47
N GLU A 194 -23.50 -5.32 11.27
CA GLU A 194 -22.29 -6.00 10.77
C GLU A 194 -22.61 -7.32 10.02
N GLY A 195 -23.78 -7.93 10.29
CA GLY A 195 -24.28 -9.14 9.61
C GLY A 195 -25.38 -8.91 8.56
N ILE A 196 -26.13 -7.80 8.61
CA ILE A 196 -27.29 -7.56 7.72
C ILE A 196 -26.86 -7.02 6.33
N ALA A 197 -25.68 -6.43 6.20
CA ALA A 197 -25.13 -6.04 4.89
C ALA A 197 -25.03 -7.24 3.93
N TRP A 198 -24.74 -8.44 4.46
CA TRP A 198 -24.77 -9.70 3.71
C TRP A 198 -26.18 -10.19 3.38
N ALA A 199 -27.15 -9.98 4.26
CA ALA A 199 -28.54 -10.39 4.05
C ALA A 199 -29.23 -9.59 2.93
N PHE A 200 -28.90 -8.30 2.79
CA PHE A 200 -29.43 -7.45 1.71
C PHE A 200 -28.90 -7.87 0.32
N LEU A 201 -27.65 -8.32 0.25
CA LEU A 201 -27.03 -8.84 -0.97
C LEU A 201 -27.66 -10.18 -1.40
N VAL A 202 -28.05 -11.01 -0.42
CA VAL A 202 -28.78 -12.26 -0.65
C VAL A 202 -30.25 -12.00 -1.04
N SER A 203 -30.92 -10.99 -0.47
CA SER A 203 -32.33 -10.69 -0.80
C SER A 203 -32.51 -10.01 -2.16
N VAL A 204 -31.52 -9.25 -2.64
CA VAL A 204 -31.52 -8.69 -4.01
C VAL A 204 -31.38 -9.80 -5.05
N ILE A 205 -30.64 -10.88 -4.77
CA ILE A 205 -30.53 -12.07 -5.63
C ILE A 205 -31.80 -12.91 -5.56
N ALA A 206 -32.44 -13.03 -4.39
CA ALA A 206 -33.70 -13.76 -4.24
C ALA A 206 -34.91 -13.04 -4.88
N GLY A 207 -34.94 -11.71 -4.84
CA GLY A 207 -36.00 -10.89 -5.46
C GLY A 207 -35.98 -10.88 -6.99
N ALA A 208 -34.82 -11.16 -7.60
CA ALA A 208 -34.70 -11.32 -9.06
C ALA A 208 -35.21 -12.68 -9.57
N ALA A 209 -35.51 -13.63 -8.68
CA ALA A 209 -36.00 -14.97 -9.03
C ALA A 209 -37.52 -15.16 -8.82
N GLY A 210 -38.25 -14.11 -8.42
CA GLY A 210 -39.66 -14.20 -8.01
C GLY A 210 -40.66 -13.38 -8.82
N PHE A 211 -40.28 -12.87 -10.00
CA PHE A 211 -41.24 -12.53 -11.03
C PHE A 211 -41.68 -13.83 -11.71
N LEU A 212 -42.84 -14.39 -11.32
CA LEU A 212 -43.75 -15.26 -12.09
C LEU A 212 -44.91 -15.72 -11.19
#